data_AF-A0A0V0GL67-F1
#
_entry.id   AF-A0A0V0GL67-F1
#
_cell.length_a   1.000
_cell.length_b   1.000
_cell.length_c   1.000
_cell.angle_alpha   90.00
_cell.angle_beta   90.00
_cell.angle_gamma   90.00
#
_symmetry.space_group_name_H-M   'P 1'
#
loop_
_entity.id
_entity.type
_entity.pdbx_description
1 polymer ?
#
loop_
_entity_poly.entity_id
_entity_poly.type
_entity_poly.pdbx_seq_one_letter_code
_entity_poly.pdbx_strand_id
1 'polypeptide(L)'
;MPKHECGLGFKSLVDISNAMSAKLWWKFRTQNSLWFNFLWNKYCKNHIPTLVQWRGGSQQWKGMLMQREKVDQNLWWEPKGGTSTIWYDNWTNLGTLFKNPSKVVSCHPLTDISNFLNEDGWN
;
A
#
# COMPACT_ATOMS: atom_id res chain seq x y z
N MET A 1 -15.43 2.82 -28.27
CA MET A 1 -14.68 4.03 -27.86
C MET A 1 -15.30 4.58 -26.59
N PRO A 2 -14.53 5.03 -25.58
CA PRO A 2 -15.11 5.60 -24.37
C PRO A 2 -15.67 6.98 -24.71
N LYS A 3 -16.99 7.14 -24.63
CA LYS A 3 -17.75 8.33 -25.06
C LYS A 3 -17.58 9.56 -24.15
N HIS A 4 -16.75 9.47 -23.10
CA HIS A 4 -16.66 10.45 -22.02
C HIS A 4 -15.43 11.37 -22.10
N GLU A 5 -14.44 11.02 -22.94
CA GLU A 5 -13.33 11.89 -23.28
C GLU A 5 -13.71 12.61 -24.58
N CYS A 6 -13.87 13.93 -24.51
CA CYS A 6 -14.34 14.76 -25.60
C CYS A 6 -13.34 14.74 -26.78
N GLY A 7 -13.48 13.75 -27.68
CA GLY A 7 -13.00 13.69 -29.08
C GLY A 7 -11.50 13.82 -29.39
N LEU A 8 -10.69 14.37 -28.48
CA LEU A 8 -9.30 14.78 -28.73
C LEU A 8 -8.26 13.78 -28.21
N GLY A 9 -8.69 12.71 -27.54
CA GLY A 9 -7.78 11.69 -27.01
C GLY A 9 -6.89 12.14 -25.83
N PHE A 10 -7.14 13.32 -25.26
CA PHE A 10 -6.48 13.76 -24.03
C PHE A 10 -7.14 13.13 -22.81
N LYS A 11 -6.33 12.49 -21.96
CA LYS A 11 -6.77 12.03 -20.65
C LYS A 11 -7.17 13.22 -19.78
N SER A 12 -8.17 13.04 -18.93
CA SER A 12 -8.56 14.06 -17.96
C SER A 12 -7.38 14.47 -17.08
N LEU A 13 -7.24 15.76 -16.77
CA LEU A 13 -6.25 16.25 -15.80
C LEU A 13 -6.41 15.58 -14.43
N VAL A 14 -7.64 15.19 -14.08
CA VAL A 14 -7.94 14.43 -12.86
C VAL A 14 -7.31 13.04 -12.92
N ASP A 15 -7.40 12.36 -14.07
CA ASP A 15 -6.81 11.03 -14.24
C ASP A 15 -5.29 11.09 -14.23
N ILE A 16 -4.71 12.14 -14.82
CA ILE A 16 -3.26 12.39 -14.75
C ILE A 16 -2.82 12.61 -13.30
N SER A 17 -3.54 13.44 -12.54
CA SER A 17 -3.25 13.70 -11.12
C SER A 17 -3.37 12.45 -10.26
N ASN A 18 -4.40 11.63 -10.49
CA ASN A 18 -4.58 10.35 -9.81
C ASN A 18 -3.44 9.37 -10.15
N ALA A 19 -3.05 9.28 -11.42
CA ALA A 19 -1.95 8.43 -11.86
C ALA A 19 -0.61 8.87 -11.23
N MET A 20 -0.35 10.18 -11.14
CA MET A 20 0.83 10.70 -10.45
C MET A 20 0.82 10.38 -8.95
N SER A 21 -0.32 10.53 -8.28
CA SER A 21 -0.48 10.19 -6.87
C SER A 21 -0.29 8.70 -6.61
N ALA A 22 -0.82 7.84 -7.47
CA ALA A 22 -0.62 6.40 -7.44
C ALA A 22 0.87 6.03 -7.62
N LYS A 23 1.55 6.67 -8.59
CA LYS A 23 2.98 6.47 -8.82
C LYS A 23 3.83 6.91 -7.63
N LEU A 24 3.47 8.00 -6.95
CA LEU A 24 4.14 8.43 -5.73
C LEU A 24 3.92 7.44 -4.59
N TRP A 25 2.69 6.92 -4.41
CA TRP A 25 2.43 5.88 -3.41
C TRP A 25 3.24 4.62 -3.68
N TRP A 26 3.29 4.17 -4.94
CA TRP A 26 4.13 3.05 -5.36
C TRP A 26 5.59 3.28 -4.96
N LYS A 27 6.17 4.43 -5.34
CA LYS A 27 7.56 4.76 -4.99
C LYS A 27 7.78 4.80 -3.48
N PHE A 28 6.83 5.34 -2.73
CA PHE A 28 6.88 5.36 -1.27
C PHE A 28 6.89 3.94 -0.69
N ARG A 29 6.15 3.00 -1.28
CA ARG A 29 6.13 1.61 -0.84
C ARG A 29 7.40 0.85 -1.23
N THR A 30 7.97 1.08 -2.40
CA THR A 30 9.01 0.22 -2.97
C THR A 30 10.44 0.77 -2.89
N GLN A 31 10.64 2.06 -2.59
CA GLN A 31 11.96 2.70 -2.63
C GLN A 31 12.40 3.18 -1.25
N ASN A 32 13.61 2.80 -0.83
CA ASN A 32 14.25 3.35 0.37
C ASN A 32 15.12 4.56 0.01
N SER A 33 14.52 5.75 0.03
CA SER A 33 15.17 7.03 -0.29
C SER A 33 15.03 8.03 0.85
N LEU A 34 15.79 9.14 0.82
CA LEU A 34 15.62 10.22 1.80
C LEU A 34 14.18 10.75 1.84
N TRP A 35 13.54 10.85 0.67
CA TRP A 35 12.13 11.26 0.55
C TRP A 35 11.19 10.25 1.23
N PHE A 36 11.43 8.95 1.07
CA PHE A 36 10.70 7.91 1.80
C PHE A 36 10.86 8.07 3.31
N ASN A 37 12.10 8.16 3.81
CA ASN A 37 12.37 8.30 5.24
C ASN A 37 11.72 9.56 5.83
N PHE A 38 11.76 10.67 5.09
CA PHE A 38 11.07 11.90 5.49
C PHE A 38 9.55 11.70 5.59
N LEU A 39 8.92 11.12 4.58
CA LEU A 39 7.47 10.89 4.58
C LEU A 39 7.05 9.89 5.64
N TRP A 40 7.81 8.81 5.82
CA TRP A 40 7.59 7.79 6.83
C TRP A 40 7.57 8.41 8.23
N ASN A 41 8.60 9.19 8.56
CA ASN A 41 8.70 9.84 9.85
C ASN A 41 7.64 10.93 10.04
N LYS A 42 7.32 11.69 8.99
CA LYS A 42 6.34 12.78 9.05
C LYS A 42 4.91 12.28 9.21
N TYR A 43 4.51 11.27 8.43
CA TYR A 43 3.11 10.86 8.29
C TYR A 43 2.79 9.49 8.88
N CYS A 44 3.70 8.53 8.83
CA CYS A 44 3.45 7.17 9.31
C CYS A 44 3.76 7.02 10.81
N LYS A 45 4.76 7.72 11.36
CA LYS A 45 5.13 7.66 12.80
C LYS A 45 5.24 6.21 13.33
N ASN A 46 5.89 5.33 12.57
CA ASN A 46 6.03 3.89 12.85
C ASN A 46 4.73 3.07 12.81
N HIS A 47 3.65 3.60 12.23
CA HIS A 47 2.46 2.82 11.87
C HIS A 47 2.57 2.22 10.47
N ILE A 48 1.86 1.11 10.25
CA ILE A 48 1.76 0.45 8.94
C ILE A 48 1.15 1.42 7.93
N PRO A 49 1.80 1.70 6.78
CA PRO A 49 1.31 2.61 5.75
C PRO A 49 -0.13 2.32 5.28
N THR A 50 -0.47 1.04 5.19
CA THR A 50 -1.79 0.54 4.80
C THR A 50 -2.90 1.03 5.72
N LEU A 51 -2.60 1.36 6.98
CA LEU A 51 -3.57 1.76 8.00
C LEU A 51 -3.56 3.26 8.31
N VAL A 52 -2.58 4.02 7.81
CA VAL A 52 -2.46 5.46 8.13
C VAL A 52 -3.68 6.23 7.63
N GLN A 53 -4.34 6.95 8.52
CA GLN A 53 -5.46 7.83 8.15
C GLN A 53 -4.96 9.25 7.92
N TRP A 54 -5.69 10.01 7.11
CA TRP A 54 -5.38 11.43 6.90
C TRP A 54 -5.65 12.23 8.18
N ARG A 55 -4.63 12.93 8.68
CA ARG A 55 -4.70 13.79 9.88
C ARG A 55 -4.30 15.25 9.58
N GLY A 56 -4.47 15.67 8.32
CA GLY A 56 -3.93 16.94 7.81
C GLY A 56 -2.57 16.78 7.12
N GLY A 57 -2.02 17.88 6.60
CA GLY A 57 -0.75 17.91 5.86
C GLY A 57 -0.92 18.27 4.38
N SER A 58 0.01 17.81 3.54
CA SER A 58 0.04 18.19 2.13
C SER A 58 -1.11 17.56 1.32
N GLN A 59 -1.60 18.28 0.31
CA GLN A 59 -2.61 17.75 -0.61
C GLN A 59 -2.08 16.57 -1.40
N GLN A 60 -0.77 16.53 -1.67
CA GLN A 60 -0.11 15.38 -2.30
C GLN A 60 -0.22 14.13 -1.44
N TRP A 61 -0.04 14.25 -0.11
CA TRP A 61 -0.22 13.12 0.80
C TRP A 61 -1.67 12.63 0.82
N LYS A 62 -2.64 13.57 0.85
CA LYS A 62 -4.06 13.21 0.72
C LYS A 62 -4.34 12.49 -0.60
N GLY A 63 -3.81 12.97 -1.72
CA GLY A 63 -3.90 12.33 -3.04
C GLY A 63 -3.34 10.91 -3.05
N MET A 64 -2.16 10.72 -2.45
CA MET A 64 -1.55 9.40 -2.31
C MET A 64 -2.43 8.45 -1.48
N LEU A 65 -2.96 8.88 -0.34
CA LEU A 65 -3.85 8.07 0.49
C LEU A 65 -5.14 7.68 -0.24
N MET A 66 -5.68 8.54 -1.11
CA MET A 66 -6.86 8.20 -1.92
C MET A 66 -6.58 7.10 -2.96
N GLN A 67 -5.35 6.99 -3.45
CA GLN A 67 -4.96 5.95 -4.42
C GLN A 67 -4.37 4.70 -3.77
N ARG A 68 -4.05 4.76 -2.47
CA ARG A 68 -3.41 3.68 -1.71
C ARG A 68 -4.04 2.32 -1.96
N GLU A 69 -5.35 2.21 -1.76
CA GLU A 69 -6.02 0.90 -1.82
C GLU A 69 -5.87 0.25 -3.19
N LYS A 70 -6.06 1.03 -4.26
CA LYS A 70 -5.89 0.56 -5.63
C LYS A 70 -4.46 0.09 -5.90
N VAL A 71 -3.47 0.83 -5.39
CA VAL A 71 -2.06 0.48 -5.60
C VAL A 71 -1.67 -0.73 -4.77
N ASP A 72 -2.00 -0.75 -3.47
CA ASP A 72 -1.66 -1.85 -2.55
C ASP A 72 -2.33 -3.17 -2.96
N GLN A 73 -3.54 -3.14 -3.53
CA GLN A 73 -4.19 -4.34 -4.09
C GLN A 73 -3.46 -4.92 -5.30
N ASN A 74 -2.78 -4.08 -6.09
CA ASN A 74 -2.03 -4.52 -7.28
C ASN A 74 -0.53 -4.68 -7.01
N LEU A 75 -0.08 -4.40 -5.79
CA LEU A 75 1.30 -4.54 -5.37
C LEU A 75 1.47 -5.89 -4.67
N TRP A 76 2.12 -6.82 -5.36
CA TRP A 76 2.44 -8.12 -4.79
C TRP A 76 3.80 -8.07 -4.07
N TRP A 77 3.84 -8.61 -2.85
CA TRP A 77 5.04 -8.70 -2.03
C TRP A 77 5.50 -10.15 -1.90
N GLU A 78 6.77 -10.40 -2.20
CA GLU A 78 7.42 -11.68 -1.91
C GLU A 78 7.88 -11.72 -0.44
N PRO A 79 7.37 -12.65 0.38
CA PRO A 79 7.84 -12.83 1.75
C PRO A 79 9.30 -13.32 1.77
N LYS A 80 10.26 -12.42 1.99
CA LYS A 80 11.69 -12.78 2.14
C LYS A 80 12.21 -12.70 3.59
N GLY A 81 11.30 -12.58 4.56
CA GLY A 81 11.63 -12.38 5.96
C GLY A 81 12.15 -10.97 6.28
N GLY A 82 11.89 -10.48 7.49
CA GLY A 82 12.54 -9.31 8.06
C GLY A 82 11.71 -8.04 8.21
N THR A 83 10.46 -7.95 7.72
CA THR A 83 9.55 -6.78 7.92
C THR A 83 8.16 -6.93 7.27
N SER A 84 7.92 -7.96 6.47
CA SER A 84 6.64 -8.09 5.75
C SER A 84 5.52 -8.44 6.73
N THR A 85 4.48 -7.61 6.76
CA THR A 85 3.34 -7.84 7.66
C THR A 85 2.36 -8.79 6.98
N ILE A 86 2.38 -10.07 7.36
CA ILE A 86 1.52 -11.15 6.81
C ILE A 86 0.07 -10.71 6.61
N TRP A 87 -0.43 -9.93 7.57
CA TRP A 87 -1.82 -9.50 7.64
C TRP A 87 -2.13 -8.30 6.74
N TYR A 88 -1.18 -7.39 6.53
CA TYR A 88 -1.44 -6.09 5.91
C TYR A 88 -0.75 -5.87 4.56
N ASP A 89 0.05 -6.83 4.11
CA ASP A 89 0.67 -6.85 2.79
C ASP A 89 0.01 -7.91 1.89
N ASN A 90 -0.08 -7.62 0.58
CA ASN A 90 -0.65 -8.52 -0.39
C ASN A 90 0.41 -9.48 -0.95
N TRP A 91 0.57 -10.63 -0.31
CA TRP A 91 1.47 -11.70 -0.76
C TRP A 91 0.71 -12.86 -1.43
N THR A 92 -0.62 -12.91 -1.29
CA THR A 92 -1.48 -13.96 -1.86
C THR A 92 -2.01 -13.62 -3.26
N ASN A 93 -1.79 -12.38 -3.73
CA ASN A 93 -2.40 -11.81 -4.93
C ASN A 93 -3.94 -11.72 -4.89
N LEU A 94 -4.54 -12.05 -3.75
CA LEU A 94 -5.98 -11.92 -3.48
C LEU A 94 -6.28 -10.69 -2.61
N GLY A 95 -5.24 -9.90 -2.29
CA GLY A 95 -5.30 -8.78 -1.35
C GLY A 95 -4.78 -9.13 0.04
N THR A 96 -4.75 -8.12 0.90
CA THR A 96 -4.30 -8.24 2.29
C THR A 96 -5.24 -9.14 3.11
N LEU A 97 -4.70 -10.06 3.90
CA LEU A 97 -5.52 -10.96 4.74
C LEU A 97 -6.41 -10.21 5.74
N PHE A 98 -5.98 -9.05 6.23
CA PHE A 98 -6.78 -8.18 7.10
C PHE A 98 -8.15 -7.82 6.50
N LYS A 99 -8.23 -7.72 5.16
CA LYS A 99 -9.49 -7.41 4.46
C LYS A 99 -10.33 -8.65 4.17
N ASN A 100 -9.80 -9.85 4.38
CA ASN A 100 -10.51 -11.10 4.19
C ASN A 100 -10.85 -11.69 5.56
N PRO A 101 -12.00 -11.32 6.16
CA PRO A 101 -12.38 -11.82 7.47
C PRO A 101 -12.69 -13.31 7.37
N SER A 102 -11.69 -14.15 7.66
CA SER A 102 -11.95 -15.44 8.30
C SER A 102 -12.85 -15.16 9.52
N LYS A 103 -13.82 -16.03 9.82
CA LYS A 103 -14.81 -15.88 10.91
C LYS A 103 -14.23 -15.68 12.33
N VAL A 104 -12.91 -15.61 12.47
CA VAL A 104 -12.17 -15.47 13.72
C VAL A 104 -11.55 -14.06 13.75
N VAL A 105 -12.07 -13.21 14.63
CA VAL A 105 -11.48 -11.91 14.91
C VAL A 105 -10.17 -12.14 15.65
N SER A 106 -9.06 -11.84 15.01
CA SER A 106 -7.74 -11.99 15.61
C SER A 106 -7.02 -10.65 15.63
N CYS A 107 -6.82 -10.14 16.85
CA CYS A 107 -5.95 -9.00 17.11
C CYS A 107 -4.49 -9.47 16.93
N HIS A 108 -4.01 -9.52 15.69
CA HIS A 108 -2.66 -10.00 15.43
C HIS A 108 -1.61 -8.91 15.73
N PRO A 109 -0.66 -9.16 16.65
CA PRO A 109 0.48 -8.29 16.83
C PRO A 109 1.34 -8.26 15.56
N LEU A 110 2.06 -7.16 15.35
CA LEU A 110 3.09 -7.04 14.32
C LEU A 110 4.15 -8.13 14.53
N THR A 111 4.00 -9.25 13.82
CA THR A 111 4.93 -10.38 13.88
C THR A 111 5.53 -10.59 12.50
N ASP A 112 6.86 -10.75 12.46
CA ASP A 112 7.59 -10.98 11.23
C ASP A 112 7.33 -12.39 10.69
N ILE A 113 7.45 -12.54 9.37
CA ILE A 113 7.25 -13.79 8.64
C ILE A 113 8.26 -14.85 9.04
N SER A 114 9.44 -14.44 9.49
CA SER A 114 10.47 -15.31 10.02
C SER A 114 9.99 -16.19 11.19
N ASN A 115 8.95 -15.79 11.92
CA ASN A 115 8.36 -16.62 12.97
C ASN A 115 7.47 -17.77 12.43
N PHE A 116 7.05 -17.70 11.18
CA PHE A 116 6.11 -18.64 10.55
C PHE A 116 6.73 -19.46 9.41
N LEU A 117 7.83 -18.99 8.81
CA LEU A 117 8.56 -19.70 7.77
C LEU A 117 9.86 -20.29 8.34
N ASN A 118 9.92 -21.62 8.45
CA ASN A 118 11.15 -22.36 8.68
C ASN A 118 11.75 -22.83 7.35
N GLU A 119 13.00 -23.31 7.34
CA GLU A 119 13.66 -23.86 6.14
C GLU A 119 12.88 -25.03 5.50
N ASP A 120 12.06 -25.73 6.29
CA ASP A 120 11.22 -26.85 5.86
C ASP A 120 9.79 -26.45 5.42
N GLY A 121 9.46 -25.15 5.44
CA GLY A 121 8.15 -24.63 5.04
C GLY A 121 7.37 -23.91 6.15
N TRP A 122 6.04 -23.87 6.00
CA TRP A 122 5.13 -23.24 6.97
C TRP A 122 5.08 -24.04 8.27
N ASN A 123 5.26 -23.35 9.39
CA ASN A 123 5.11 -23.90 10.74
C ASN A 123 3.61 -23.95 11.14
#